data_AF-A0A838IBW9-F1
#
_entry.id   AF-A0A838IBW9-F1
#
_cell.length_a   1.000
_cell.length_b   1.000
_cell.length_c   1.000
_cell.angle_alpha   90.00
_cell.angle_beta   90.00
_cell.angle_gamma   90.00
#
_symmetry.space_group_name_H-M   'P 1'
#
loop_
_entity.id
_entity.type
_entity.pdbx_description
1 polymer ?
#
loop_
_entity_poly.entity_id
_entity_poly.type
_entity_poly.pdbx_seq_one_letter_code
_entity_poly.pdbx_strand_id
1 'polypeptide(L)'
;MSSTIAPLRAARGPAEPGRPTGGMPRWPVIALVLAMAAAAALLLYLTRGFTFFYDEWNFLINRQAFTADALLKPHNEHNVAVTVLLFKGAWELAGLGQYWVFRVLVVGLHLLCAGVLYVYARRRVGPVLALAPAVVLLFLGTAWEIILWPFEIQFMIPVTAGMGMLLFLERRDPRSDLAASGLLLLAFASGSLGIPMAAGAAVEILFGGDRLRRVLRVLAVPVGLYLVWLSQYDPFRARFGTYGSVPQFVWDQLGSAIAALAGFAFSSARMPALVAGAALALLVAVAFIRGAVDRGRMAAIVTMALAYWGALALYRPW
;
A
#
# COMPACT_ATOMS: atom_id res chain seq x y z
N MET A 1 31.69 22.07 68.84
CA MET A 1 31.09 21.29 67.73
C MET A 1 30.35 22.25 66.81
N SER A 2 30.94 22.61 65.67
CA SER A 2 30.22 23.02 64.46
C SER A 2 31.28 23.24 63.36
N SER A 3 31.52 22.23 62.52
CA SER A 3 32.29 22.41 61.28
C SER A 3 31.31 22.62 60.15
N THR A 4 31.36 23.80 59.54
CA THR A 4 30.54 24.15 58.37
C THR A 4 31.29 23.67 57.12
N ILE A 5 30.80 22.59 56.51
CA ILE A 5 31.32 22.07 55.23
C ILE A 5 30.77 22.96 54.10
N ALA A 6 31.67 23.60 53.34
CA ALA A 6 31.32 24.35 52.14
C ALA A 6 30.92 23.38 50.99
N PRO A 7 29.92 23.72 50.16
CA PRO A 7 29.54 22.87 49.04
C PRO A 7 30.57 22.98 47.91
N LEU A 8 31.10 21.84 47.48
CA LEU A 8 31.93 21.69 46.28
C LEU A 8 31.12 22.10 45.04
N ARG A 9 31.59 23.14 44.34
CA ARG A 9 31.11 23.50 42.99
C ARG A 9 31.39 22.33 42.04
N ALA A 10 30.34 21.70 41.52
CA ALA A 10 30.44 20.73 40.45
C ALA A 10 31.09 21.37 39.22
N ALA A 11 32.20 20.79 38.76
CA ALA A 11 32.86 21.18 37.52
C ALA A 11 31.89 20.96 36.35
N ARG A 12 31.64 22.01 35.56
CA ARG A 12 30.92 21.90 34.29
C ARG A 12 31.77 21.04 33.35
N GLY A 13 31.26 19.87 32.97
CA GLY A 13 31.86 19.04 31.94
C GLY A 13 31.95 19.78 30.59
N PRO A 14 32.84 19.36 29.69
CA PRO A 14 33.01 19.98 28.38
C PRO A 14 31.70 19.96 27.60
N ALA A 15 31.36 21.10 26.98
CA ALA A 15 30.15 21.26 26.17
C ALA A 15 30.14 20.22 25.03
N GLU A 16 29.04 19.45 24.93
CA GLU A 16 28.82 18.58 23.78
C GLU A 16 28.82 19.42 22.49
N PRO A 17 29.55 19.01 21.44
CA PRO A 17 29.50 19.70 20.16
C PRO A 17 28.05 19.66 19.64
N GLY A 18 27.50 20.85 19.37
CA GLY A 18 26.12 21.02 18.94
C GLY A 18 25.79 20.17 17.73
N ARG A 19 24.72 19.36 17.83
CA ARG A 19 24.14 18.66 16.68
C ARG A 19 23.88 19.68 15.57
N PRO A 20 24.34 19.46 14.33
CA PRO A 20 24.03 20.36 13.23
C PRO A 20 22.51 20.39 13.03
N THR A 21 21.89 21.54 13.30
CA THR A 21 20.49 21.86 12.99
C THR A 21 20.34 22.21 11.51
N GLY A 22 20.95 21.40 10.63
CA GLY A 22 20.77 21.53 9.18
C GLY A 22 19.34 21.17 8.82
N GLY A 23 18.50 22.16 8.57
CA GLY A 23 17.14 21.94 8.07
C GLY A 23 17.19 21.04 6.83
N MET A 24 16.35 20.00 6.80
CA MET A 24 16.28 19.10 5.65
C MET A 24 16.11 19.91 4.35
N PRO A 25 16.87 19.60 3.29
CA PRO A 25 16.70 20.28 2.02
C PRO A 25 15.25 20.14 1.55
N ARG A 26 14.61 21.25 1.18
CA ARG A 26 13.21 21.29 0.74
C ARG A 26 13.03 20.81 -0.71
N TRP A 27 14.10 20.82 -1.49
CA TRP A 27 14.07 20.49 -2.91
C TRP A 27 13.50 19.10 -3.24
N PRO A 28 13.68 18.02 -2.44
CA PRO A 28 13.10 16.72 -2.76
C PRO A 28 11.57 16.75 -2.69
N VAL A 29 11.01 17.48 -1.71
CA VAL A 29 9.55 17.65 -1.62
C VAL A 29 9.03 18.46 -2.81
N ILE A 30 9.75 19.51 -3.21
CA ILE A 30 9.40 20.30 -4.41
C ILE A 30 9.44 19.42 -5.66
N ALA A 31 10.51 18.63 -5.84
CA ALA A 31 10.65 17.70 -6.97
C ALA A 31 9.51 16.68 -7.02
N LEU A 32 9.11 16.12 -5.87
CA LEU A 32 7.97 15.22 -5.77
C LEU A 32 6.67 15.92 -6.20
N VAL A 33 6.39 17.12 -5.67
CA VAL A 33 5.18 17.88 -6.01
C VAL A 33 5.13 18.20 -7.52
N LEU A 34 6.25 18.60 -8.10
CA LEU A 34 6.34 18.84 -9.55
C LEU A 34 6.11 17.54 -10.35
N ALA A 35 6.69 16.41 -9.93
CA ALA A 35 6.46 15.11 -10.55
C ALA A 35 5.00 14.68 -10.45
N MET A 36 4.35 14.88 -9.30
CA MET A 36 2.93 14.61 -9.09
C MET A 36 2.04 15.48 -9.98
N ALA A 37 2.35 16.78 -10.10
CA ALA A 37 1.63 17.69 -10.99
C ALA A 37 1.77 17.28 -12.46
N ALA A 38 2.98 16.92 -12.88
CA ALA A 38 3.24 16.42 -14.24
C ALA A 38 2.50 15.10 -14.52
N ALA A 39 2.52 14.15 -13.57
CA ALA A 39 1.78 12.90 -13.69
C ALA A 39 0.27 13.15 -13.79
N ALA A 40 -0.31 13.99 -12.92
CA ALA A 40 -1.73 14.32 -12.99
C ALA A 40 -2.12 14.96 -14.33
N ALA A 41 -1.35 15.93 -14.81
CA ALA A 41 -1.59 16.56 -16.11
C ALA A 41 -1.54 15.54 -17.25
N LEU A 42 -0.53 14.68 -17.27
CA LEU A 42 -0.37 13.63 -18.27
C LEU A 42 -1.55 12.64 -18.24
N LEU A 43 -1.88 12.09 -17.08
CA LEU A 43 -2.93 11.07 -16.95
C LEU A 43 -4.32 11.62 -17.31
N LEU A 44 -4.64 12.84 -16.87
CA LEU A 44 -5.91 13.50 -17.23
C LEU A 44 -5.97 13.84 -18.73
N TYR A 45 -4.84 14.17 -19.35
CA TYR A 45 -4.75 14.41 -20.79
C TYR A 45 -4.94 13.13 -21.60
N LEU A 46 -4.27 12.03 -21.21
CA LEU A 46 -4.36 10.74 -21.88
C LEU A 46 -5.78 10.16 -21.83
N THR A 47 -6.49 10.40 -20.74
CA THR A 47 -7.85 9.88 -20.50
C THR A 47 -8.97 10.85 -20.88
N ARG A 48 -8.67 11.98 -21.56
CA ARG A 48 -9.65 13.07 -21.80
C ARG A 48 -10.91 12.67 -22.59
N GLY A 49 -10.82 11.61 -23.39
CA GLY A 49 -11.94 11.06 -24.16
C GLY A 49 -12.51 9.76 -23.59
N PHE A 50 -12.07 9.33 -22.40
CA PHE A 50 -12.55 8.08 -21.81
C PHE A 50 -13.98 8.25 -21.29
N THR A 51 -14.69 7.13 -21.25
CA THR A 51 -16.01 6.96 -20.66
C THR A 51 -16.04 5.62 -19.91
N PHE A 52 -17.17 5.29 -19.28
CA PHE A 52 -17.34 4.05 -18.54
C PHE A 52 -16.95 2.81 -19.36
N PHE A 53 -16.22 1.90 -18.72
CA PHE A 53 -15.69 0.69 -19.32
C PHE A 53 -15.91 -0.53 -18.42
N TYR A 54 -16.28 -1.66 -19.03
CA TYR A 54 -16.35 -2.99 -18.42
C TYR A 54 -17.01 -3.03 -17.03
N ASP A 55 -16.24 -3.24 -15.95
CA ASP A 55 -16.73 -3.34 -14.57
C ASP A 55 -17.46 -2.08 -14.08
N GLU A 56 -17.15 -0.90 -14.62
CA GLU A 56 -17.85 0.33 -14.26
C GLU A 56 -19.32 0.29 -14.72
N TRP A 57 -19.59 -0.29 -15.90
CA TRP A 57 -20.96 -0.56 -16.35
C TRP A 57 -21.65 -1.60 -15.48
N ASN A 58 -20.92 -2.59 -14.99
CA ASN A 58 -21.49 -3.59 -14.07
C ASN A 58 -22.00 -2.93 -12.78
N PHE A 59 -21.23 -2.01 -12.18
CA PHE A 59 -21.69 -1.27 -11.02
C PHE A 59 -22.93 -0.42 -11.34
N LEU A 60 -22.93 0.25 -12.48
CA LEU A 60 -24.02 1.15 -12.87
C LEU A 60 -25.33 0.41 -13.14
N ILE A 61 -25.26 -0.80 -13.69
CA ILE A 61 -26.44 -1.60 -14.05
C ILE A 61 -26.91 -2.44 -12.87
N ASN A 62 -25.98 -3.13 -12.19
CA ASN A 62 -26.32 -4.18 -11.23
C ASN A 62 -26.33 -3.70 -9.77
N ARG A 63 -25.86 -2.48 -9.48
CA ARG A 63 -25.73 -1.97 -8.10
C ARG A 63 -26.39 -0.61 -7.90
N GLN A 64 -27.48 -0.30 -8.59
CA GLN A 64 -28.13 1.03 -8.51
C GLN A 64 -28.66 1.36 -7.10
N ALA A 65 -29.35 0.41 -6.46
CA ALA A 65 -29.98 0.63 -5.15
C ALA A 65 -28.97 0.84 -4.00
N PHE A 66 -29.29 1.68 -3.01
CA PHE A 66 -28.52 1.84 -1.77
C PHE A 66 -28.93 0.80 -0.71
N THR A 67 -28.74 -0.48 -1.03
CA THR A 67 -29.00 -1.61 -0.11
C THR A 67 -27.69 -2.23 0.37
N ALA A 68 -27.72 -2.92 1.52
CA ALA A 68 -26.56 -3.64 2.02
C ALA A 68 -26.03 -4.65 0.98
N ASP A 69 -26.91 -5.36 0.28
CA ASP A 69 -26.52 -6.30 -0.76
C ASP A 69 -25.83 -5.61 -1.94
N ALA A 70 -26.36 -4.50 -2.45
CA ALA A 70 -25.73 -3.78 -3.57
C ALA A 70 -24.32 -3.26 -3.23
N LEU A 71 -24.06 -2.94 -1.96
CA LEU A 71 -22.75 -2.48 -1.49
C LEU A 71 -21.79 -3.64 -1.19
N LEU A 72 -22.27 -4.68 -0.53
CA LEU A 72 -21.43 -5.74 0.03
C LEU A 72 -21.33 -6.98 -0.86
N LYS A 73 -22.22 -7.17 -1.84
CA LYS A 73 -22.14 -8.31 -2.76
C LYS A 73 -20.74 -8.35 -3.40
N PRO A 74 -20.07 -9.52 -3.44
CA PRO A 74 -18.73 -9.62 -4.03
C PRO A 74 -18.71 -9.19 -5.49
N HIS A 75 -17.59 -8.60 -5.89
CA HIS A 75 -17.27 -8.34 -7.29
C HIS A 75 -15.96 -9.04 -7.62
N ASN A 76 -15.97 -10.02 -8.54
CA ASN A 76 -14.78 -10.84 -8.83
C ASN A 76 -14.09 -11.32 -7.55
N GLU A 77 -14.86 -11.98 -6.68
CA GLU A 77 -14.40 -12.50 -5.38
C GLU A 77 -13.96 -11.45 -4.34
N HIS A 78 -14.05 -10.15 -4.65
CA HIS A 78 -13.57 -9.07 -3.81
C HIS A 78 -14.70 -8.34 -3.09
N ASN A 79 -14.42 -7.92 -1.86
CA ASN A 79 -15.21 -6.89 -1.19
C ASN A 79 -14.74 -5.52 -1.69
N VAL A 80 -15.60 -4.85 -2.45
CA VAL A 80 -15.30 -3.56 -3.12
C VAL A 80 -16.28 -2.47 -2.68
N ALA A 81 -16.84 -2.60 -1.48
CA ALA A 81 -17.87 -1.71 -0.96
C ALA A 81 -17.45 -0.23 -0.99
N VAL A 82 -16.19 0.07 -0.67
CA VAL A 82 -15.64 1.43 -0.72
C VAL A 82 -15.61 1.96 -2.14
N THR A 83 -15.14 1.16 -3.10
CA THR A 83 -15.15 1.50 -4.53
C THR A 83 -16.58 1.78 -5.01
N VAL A 84 -17.54 0.91 -4.67
CA VAL A 84 -18.96 1.10 -5.01
C VAL A 84 -19.50 2.41 -4.42
N LEU A 85 -19.20 2.71 -3.15
CA LEU A 85 -19.63 3.95 -2.50
C LEU A 85 -19.01 5.20 -3.14
N LEU A 86 -17.72 5.17 -3.50
CA LEU A 86 -17.06 6.28 -4.17
C LEU A 86 -17.68 6.56 -5.55
N PHE A 87 -17.93 5.50 -6.32
CA PHE A 87 -18.58 5.61 -7.62
C PHE A 87 -19.99 6.17 -7.48
N LYS A 88 -20.84 5.57 -6.62
CA LYS A 88 -22.19 6.07 -6.36
C LYS A 88 -22.19 7.52 -5.90
N GLY A 89 -21.33 7.88 -4.95
CA GLY A 89 -21.22 9.26 -4.47
C GLY A 89 -20.88 10.23 -5.60
N ALA A 90 -19.92 9.87 -6.46
CA ALA A 90 -19.59 10.69 -7.63
C ALA A 90 -20.76 10.77 -8.63
N TRP A 91 -21.55 9.71 -8.81
CA TRP A 91 -22.72 9.70 -9.70
C TRP A 91 -23.81 10.63 -9.21
N GLU A 92 -24.15 10.54 -7.93
CA GLU A 92 -25.20 11.35 -7.30
C GLU A 92 -24.81 12.83 -7.23
N LEU A 93 -23.52 13.13 -7.02
CA LEU A 93 -23.06 14.51 -6.86
C LEU A 93 -22.76 15.22 -8.19
N ALA A 94 -22.26 14.51 -9.20
CA ALA A 94 -21.82 15.12 -10.46
C ALA A 94 -22.59 14.65 -11.70
N GLY A 95 -23.33 13.55 -11.61
CA GLY A 95 -24.03 12.93 -12.73
C GLY A 95 -23.13 12.05 -13.61
N LEU A 96 -23.78 11.13 -14.34
CA LEU A 96 -23.09 10.15 -15.21
C LEU A 96 -22.42 10.78 -16.44
N GLY A 97 -22.87 11.97 -16.87
CA GLY A 97 -22.26 12.69 -17.99
C GLY A 97 -20.87 13.26 -17.68
N GLN A 98 -20.46 13.29 -16.40
CA GLN A 98 -19.23 13.93 -15.94
C GLN A 98 -18.13 12.92 -15.62
N TYR A 99 -17.72 12.11 -16.61
CA TYR A 99 -16.73 11.05 -16.40
C TYR A 99 -15.36 11.56 -15.89
N TRP A 100 -15.05 12.85 -16.11
CA TRP A 100 -13.83 13.47 -15.56
C TRP A 100 -13.73 13.38 -14.04
N VAL A 101 -14.84 13.25 -13.31
CA VAL A 101 -14.83 13.12 -11.84
C VAL A 101 -14.18 11.81 -11.41
N PHE A 102 -14.49 10.66 -12.05
CA PHE A 102 -13.84 9.38 -11.75
C PHE A 102 -12.37 9.40 -12.12
N ARG A 103 -12.03 10.08 -13.22
CA ARG A 103 -10.63 10.26 -13.64
C ARG A 103 -9.83 11.06 -12.61
N VAL A 104 -10.41 12.12 -12.05
CA VAL A 104 -9.79 12.88 -10.95
C VAL A 104 -9.67 12.03 -9.69
N LEU A 105 -10.65 11.18 -9.38
CA LEU A 105 -10.59 10.27 -8.22
C LEU A 105 -9.43 9.29 -8.33
N VAL A 106 -9.29 8.57 -9.45
CA VAL A 106 -8.19 7.61 -9.64
C VAL A 106 -6.83 8.29 -9.70
N VAL A 107 -6.72 9.43 -10.37
CA VAL A 107 -5.47 10.22 -10.39
C VAL A 107 -5.12 10.71 -8.99
N GLY A 108 -6.09 11.23 -8.24
CA GLY A 108 -5.87 11.69 -6.86
C GLY A 108 -5.40 10.57 -5.94
N LEU A 109 -5.97 9.37 -6.09
CA LEU A 109 -5.55 8.21 -5.32
C LEU A 109 -4.16 7.69 -5.74
N HIS A 110 -3.83 7.72 -7.02
CA HIS A 110 -2.49 7.40 -7.53
C HIS A 110 -1.43 8.33 -6.93
N LEU A 111 -1.71 9.63 -6.94
CA LEU A 111 -0.87 10.64 -6.31
C LEU A 111 -0.72 10.41 -4.81
N LEU A 112 -1.81 10.08 -4.11
CA LEU A 112 -1.78 9.76 -2.69
C LEU A 112 -0.91 8.52 -2.42
N CYS A 113 -1.04 7.47 -3.23
CA CYS A 113 -0.23 6.27 -3.13
C CYS A 113 1.27 6.58 -3.25
N ALA A 114 1.67 7.34 -4.27
CA ALA A 114 3.05 7.80 -4.45
C ALA A 114 3.55 8.69 -3.31
N GLY A 115 2.71 9.59 -2.80
CA GLY A 115 3.03 10.45 -1.66
C GLY A 115 3.26 9.65 -0.37
N VAL A 116 2.38 8.69 -0.08
CA VAL A 116 2.52 7.79 1.09
C VAL A 116 3.78 6.92 0.95
N LEU A 117 4.05 6.39 -0.25
CA LEU A 117 5.27 5.64 -0.53
C LEU A 117 6.52 6.49 -0.29
N TYR A 118 6.54 7.74 -0.75
CA TYR A 118 7.64 8.68 -0.49
C TYR A 118 7.82 8.93 1.01
N VAL A 119 6.72 9.21 1.75
CA VAL A 119 6.76 9.43 3.20
C VAL A 119 7.28 8.19 3.94
N TYR A 120 6.90 7.00 3.48
CA TYR A 120 7.37 5.74 4.02
C TYR A 120 8.86 5.49 3.75
N ALA A 121 9.29 5.68 2.50
CA ALA A 121 10.65 5.43 2.05
C ALA A 121 11.65 6.45 2.63
N ARG A 122 11.29 7.74 2.70
CA ARG A 122 12.20 8.80 3.17
C ARG A 122 12.69 8.63 4.60
N ARG A 123 11.90 7.94 5.44
CA ARG A 123 12.29 7.61 6.83
C ARG A 123 13.39 6.54 6.91
N ARG A 124 13.62 5.80 5.82
CA ARG A 124 14.53 4.64 5.76
C ARG A 124 15.76 4.92 4.91
N VAL A 125 15.57 5.55 3.75
CA VAL A 125 16.66 5.78 2.77
C VAL A 125 16.97 7.27 2.56
N GLY A 126 16.32 8.16 3.32
CA GLY A 126 16.46 9.60 3.16
C GLY A 126 15.59 10.19 2.05
N PRO A 127 15.36 11.53 2.05
CA PRO A 127 14.39 12.17 1.17
C PRO A 127 14.78 12.12 -0.32
N VAL A 128 16.08 12.11 -0.64
CA VAL A 128 16.54 12.08 -2.04
C VAL A 128 16.30 10.71 -2.67
N LEU A 129 16.77 9.63 -2.02
CA LEU A 129 16.60 8.27 -2.55
C LEU A 129 15.13 7.83 -2.56
N ALA A 130 14.30 8.36 -1.68
CA ALA A 130 12.87 8.10 -1.66
C ALA A 130 12.12 8.63 -2.90
N LEU A 131 12.70 9.57 -3.65
CA LEU A 131 12.11 10.04 -4.90
C LEU A 131 12.05 8.93 -5.94
N ALA A 132 13.06 8.08 -6.03
CA ALA A 132 13.15 7.06 -7.06
C ALA A 132 11.91 6.13 -7.08
N PRO A 133 11.55 5.42 -5.99
CA PRO A 133 10.37 4.55 -6.01
C PRO A 133 9.05 5.33 -6.20
N ALA A 134 8.94 6.56 -5.67
CA ALA A 134 7.74 7.38 -5.83
C ALA A 134 7.55 7.86 -7.28
N VAL A 135 8.61 8.32 -7.95
CA VAL A 135 8.58 8.77 -9.35
C VAL A 135 8.36 7.58 -10.28
N VAL A 136 9.00 6.44 -10.03
CA VAL A 136 8.73 5.22 -10.82
C VAL A 136 7.25 4.84 -10.72
N LEU A 137 6.67 4.86 -9.51
CA LEU A 137 5.25 4.58 -9.34
C LEU A 137 4.36 5.57 -10.11
N LEU A 138 4.68 6.87 -10.06
CA LEU A 138 3.91 7.92 -10.76
C LEU A 138 3.82 7.68 -12.28
N PHE A 139 4.90 7.17 -12.89
CA PHE A 139 5.04 7.02 -14.34
C PHE A 139 5.15 5.55 -14.80
N LEU A 140 4.66 4.60 -13.99
CA LEU A 140 4.72 3.17 -14.31
C LEU A 140 3.73 2.81 -15.44
N GLY A 141 4.13 3.02 -16.68
CA GLY A 141 3.27 2.83 -17.86
C GLY A 141 2.78 1.38 -18.06
N THR A 142 3.53 0.39 -17.58
CA THR A 142 3.12 -1.03 -17.62
C THR A 142 1.92 -1.33 -16.71
N ALA A 143 1.66 -0.48 -15.71
CA ALA A 143 0.50 -0.56 -14.83
C ALA A 143 -0.66 0.31 -15.33
N TRP A 144 -0.76 0.57 -16.64
CA TRP A 144 -1.75 1.49 -17.20
C TRP A 144 -3.20 1.12 -16.82
N GLU A 145 -3.53 -0.17 -16.72
CA GLU A 145 -4.86 -0.63 -16.30
C GLU A 145 -5.20 -0.07 -14.92
N ILE A 146 -4.26 -0.15 -13.99
CA ILE A 146 -4.46 0.30 -12.60
C ILE A 146 -4.51 1.82 -12.49
N ILE A 147 -3.78 2.55 -13.35
CA ILE A 147 -3.59 4.01 -13.21
C ILE A 147 -4.59 4.82 -14.06
N LEU A 148 -5.03 4.29 -15.21
CA LEU A 148 -5.91 4.99 -16.16
C LEU A 148 -7.38 4.59 -16.01
N TRP A 149 -7.67 3.40 -15.49
CA TRP A 149 -9.04 2.91 -15.35
C TRP A 149 -9.57 3.15 -13.92
N PRO A 150 -10.58 4.02 -13.73
CA PRO A 150 -11.03 4.41 -12.40
C PRO A 150 -11.56 3.29 -11.52
N PHE A 151 -12.02 2.18 -12.11
CA PHE A 151 -12.45 1.01 -11.36
C PHE A 151 -11.33 0.43 -10.47
N GLU A 152 -10.07 0.54 -10.92
CA GLU A 152 -8.93 -0.09 -10.26
C GLU A 152 -8.45 0.62 -8.99
N ILE A 153 -9.17 1.65 -8.54
CA ILE A 153 -8.99 2.21 -7.20
C ILE A 153 -9.14 1.13 -6.11
N GLN A 154 -9.90 0.06 -6.38
CA GLN A 154 -10.02 -1.11 -5.50
C GLN A 154 -8.67 -1.79 -5.16
N PHE A 155 -7.65 -1.67 -6.03
CA PHE A 155 -6.29 -2.14 -5.75
C PHE A 155 -5.41 -1.06 -5.12
N MET A 156 -5.59 0.20 -5.51
CA MET A 156 -4.81 1.32 -4.98
C MET A 156 -5.16 1.66 -3.53
N ILE A 157 -6.44 1.61 -3.13
CA ILE A 157 -6.87 1.95 -1.77
C ILE A 157 -6.22 1.02 -0.74
N PRO A 158 -6.28 -0.33 -0.86
CA PRO A 158 -5.65 -1.23 0.09
C PRO A 158 -4.13 -1.05 0.21
N VAL A 159 -3.43 -0.82 -0.90
CA VAL A 159 -1.97 -0.62 -0.89
C VAL A 159 -1.61 0.68 -0.18
N THR A 160 -2.32 1.77 -0.50
CA THR A 160 -2.13 3.08 0.13
C THR A 160 -2.44 3.02 1.63
N ALA A 161 -3.59 2.41 1.99
CA ALA A 161 -4.01 2.25 3.37
C ALA A 161 -3.06 1.33 4.15
N GLY A 162 -2.58 0.25 3.53
CA GLY A 162 -1.57 -0.65 4.09
C GLY A 162 -0.25 0.06 4.39
N MET A 163 0.29 0.85 3.45
CA MET A 163 1.49 1.65 3.72
C MET A 163 1.25 2.70 4.82
N GLY A 164 0.08 3.33 4.84
CA GLY A 164 -0.32 4.24 5.92
C GLY A 164 -0.39 3.54 7.27
N MET A 165 -0.98 2.34 7.32
CA MET A 165 -1.08 1.50 8.50
C MET A 165 0.31 1.19 9.05
N LEU A 166 1.26 0.81 8.19
CA LEU A 166 2.65 0.58 8.57
C LEU A 166 3.29 1.83 9.22
N LEU A 167 3.01 3.03 8.71
CA LEU A 167 3.49 4.29 9.31
C LEU A 167 2.89 4.60 10.68
N PHE A 168 1.65 4.19 10.93
CA PHE A 168 1.03 4.31 12.25
C PHE A 168 1.58 3.26 13.23
N LEU A 169 1.83 2.03 12.76
CA LEU A 169 2.42 0.98 13.60
C LEU A 169 3.83 1.33 14.10
N GLU A 170 4.55 2.25 13.45
CA GLU A 170 5.83 2.77 13.96
C GLU A 170 5.71 3.53 15.29
N ARG A 171 4.55 4.16 15.59
CA ARG A 171 4.39 5.05 16.76
C ARG A 171 4.21 4.32 18.08
N ARG A 172 3.75 3.05 18.02
CA ARG A 172 3.59 2.14 19.18
C ARG A 172 2.70 2.69 20.31
N ASP A 173 1.69 3.49 19.97
CA ASP A 173 0.71 4.03 20.92
C ASP A 173 -0.73 3.58 20.57
N PRO A 174 -1.67 3.57 21.54
CA PRO A 174 -3.03 3.09 21.29
C PRO A 174 -3.83 3.85 20.23
N ARG A 175 -3.61 5.16 20.08
CA ARG A 175 -4.31 5.97 19.07
C ARG A 175 -3.80 5.61 17.68
N SER A 176 -2.49 5.40 17.54
CA SER A 176 -1.89 4.91 16.29
C SER A 176 -2.35 3.51 15.92
N ASP A 177 -2.51 2.62 16.90
CA ASP A 177 -3.02 1.26 16.67
C ASP A 177 -4.48 1.30 16.18
N LEU A 178 -5.30 2.22 16.71
CA LEU A 178 -6.67 2.42 16.23
C LEU A 178 -6.71 3.01 14.81
N ALA A 179 -5.83 3.96 14.49
CA ALA A 179 -5.69 4.48 13.13
C ALA A 179 -5.24 3.40 12.14
N ALA A 180 -4.29 2.55 12.54
CA ALA A 180 -3.85 1.38 11.77
C ALA A 180 -5.02 0.39 11.54
N SER A 181 -5.82 0.13 12.58
CA SER A 181 -7.03 -0.70 12.49
C SER A 181 -8.04 -0.14 11.48
N GLY A 182 -8.31 1.18 11.52
CA GLY A 182 -9.20 1.84 10.57
C GLY A 182 -8.71 1.78 9.12
N LEU A 183 -7.40 1.96 8.90
CA LEU A 183 -6.80 1.81 7.57
C LEU A 183 -6.85 0.36 7.07
N LEU A 184 -6.69 -0.62 7.96
CA LEU A 184 -6.82 -2.02 7.60
C LEU A 184 -8.27 -2.39 7.25
N LEU A 185 -9.25 -1.85 7.99
CA LEU A 185 -10.66 -2.00 7.65
C LEU A 185 -10.97 -1.40 6.27
N LEU A 186 -10.44 -0.21 6.00
CA LEU A 186 -10.55 0.43 4.69
C LEU A 186 -9.95 -0.46 3.58
N ALA A 187 -8.80 -1.10 3.83
CA ALA A 187 -8.19 -2.03 2.89
C ALA A 187 -9.11 -3.24 2.61
N PHE A 188 -9.64 -3.90 3.65
CA PHE A 188 -10.57 -5.03 3.48
C PHE A 188 -11.86 -4.67 2.76
N ALA A 189 -12.39 -3.46 2.98
CA ALA A 189 -13.62 -3.00 2.35
C ALA A 189 -13.43 -2.47 0.92
N SER A 190 -12.18 -2.36 0.45
CA SER A 190 -11.86 -1.86 -0.89
C SER A 190 -11.37 -2.96 -1.83
N GLY A 191 -10.77 -4.04 -1.32
CA GLY A 191 -10.37 -5.18 -2.14
C GLY A 191 -9.68 -6.29 -1.35
N SER A 192 -9.44 -7.42 -2.02
CA SER A 192 -8.79 -8.61 -1.43
C SER A 192 -7.35 -8.37 -0.94
N LEU A 193 -6.71 -7.29 -1.40
CA LEU A 193 -5.42 -6.83 -0.89
C LEU A 193 -5.44 -6.47 0.60
N GLY A 194 -6.61 -6.34 1.25
CA GLY A 194 -6.70 -6.29 2.72
C GLY A 194 -6.08 -7.51 3.42
N ILE A 195 -6.15 -8.71 2.81
CA ILE A 195 -5.59 -9.96 3.36
C ILE A 195 -4.07 -9.87 3.53
N PRO A 196 -3.26 -9.61 2.48
CA PRO A 196 -1.81 -9.48 2.64
C PRO A 196 -1.44 -8.35 3.61
N MET A 197 -2.19 -7.23 3.63
CA MET A 197 -1.94 -6.14 4.58
C MET A 197 -2.16 -6.59 6.03
N ALA A 198 -3.22 -7.35 6.32
CA ALA A 198 -3.46 -7.93 7.65
C ALA A 198 -2.35 -8.92 8.06
N ALA A 199 -1.91 -9.77 7.13
CA ALA A 199 -0.83 -10.71 7.37
C ALA A 199 0.49 -10.00 7.73
N GLY A 200 0.85 -8.96 6.97
CA GLY A 200 2.02 -8.14 7.28
C GLY A 200 1.92 -7.41 8.61
N ALA A 201 0.74 -6.83 8.93
CA ALA A 201 0.51 -6.19 10.23
C ALA A 201 0.65 -7.18 11.39
N ALA A 202 0.10 -8.40 11.25
CA ALA A 202 0.24 -9.46 12.23
C ALA A 202 1.72 -9.79 12.47
N VAL A 203 2.47 -10.04 11.40
CA VAL A 203 3.90 -10.34 11.48
C VAL A 203 4.66 -9.19 12.14
N GLU A 204 4.46 -7.94 11.71
CA GLU A 204 5.14 -6.79 12.31
C GLU A 204 4.91 -6.70 13.84
N ILE A 205 3.66 -6.88 14.28
CA ILE A 205 3.31 -6.78 15.70
C ILE A 205 3.90 -7.95 16.50
N LEU A 206 3.95 -9.15 15.93
CA LEU A 206 4.49 -10.35 16.58
C LEU A 206 6.00 -10.26 16.83
N PHE A 207 6.73 -9.38 16.13
CA PHE A 207 8.12 -9.08 16.45
C PHE A 207 8.31 -8.13 17.66
N GLY A 208 7.22 -7.56 18.23
CA GLY A 208 7.25 -6.67 19.40
C GLY A 208 7.09 -7.35 20.76
N GLY A 209 7.10 -6.59 21.87
CA GLY A 209 6.91 -7.10 23.24
C GLY A 209 5.43 -7.27 23.64
N ASP A 210 4.58 -6.27 23.38
CA ASP A 210 3.15 -6.26 23.75
C ASP A 210 2.23 -6.87 22.69
N ARG A 211 2.53 -8.11 22.29
CA ARG A 211 1.98 -8.75 21.07
C ARG A 211 0.46 -8.86 21.07
N LEU A 212 -0.13 -9.50 22.08
CA LEU A 212 -1.55 -9.88 22.04
C LEU A 212 -2.50 -8.68 22.08
N ARG A 213 -2.30 -7.75 23.02
CA ARG A 213 -3.16 -6.55 23.15
C ARG A 213 -3.11 -5.68 21.90
N ARG A 214 -1.96 -5.64 21.24
CA ARG A 214 -1.76 -4.84 20.03
C ARG A 214 -2.36 -5.53 18.80
N VAL A 215 -2.17 -6.84 18.67
CA VAL A 215 -2.85 -7.68 17.67
C VAL A 215 -4.36 -7.49 17.75
N LEU A 216 -4.94 -7.57 18.95
CA LEU A 216 -6.38 -7.40 19.13
C LEU A 216 -6.86 -6.00 18.72
N ARG A 217 -6.14 -4.94 19.10
CA ARG A 217 -6.51 -3.56 18.72
C ARG A 217 -6.47 -3.31 17.22
N VAL A 218 -5.46 -3.86 16.53
CA VAL A 218 -5.25 -3.62 15.10
C VAL A 218 -6.08 -4.56 14.22
N LEU A 219 -6.21 -5.84 14.60
CA LEU A 219 -6.76 -6.88 13.73
C LEU A 219 -8.19 -7.31 14.10
N ALA A 220 -8.62 -7.21 15.36
CA ALA A 220 -9.89 -7.85 15.76
C ALA A 220 -11.10 -7.32 14.99
N VAL A 221 -11.24 -5.99 14.87
CA VAL A 221 -12.37 -5.38 14.14
C VAL A 221 -12.26 -5.61 12.63
N PRO A 222 -11.14 -5.29 11.94
CA PRO A 222 -11.05 -5.48 10.49
C PRO A 222 -11.21 -6.94 10.07
N VAL A 223 -10.51 -7.86 10.74
CA VAL A 223 -10.58 -9.29 10.44
C VAL A 223 -11.95 -9.86 10.81
N GLY A 224 -12.51 -9.48 11.97
CA GLY A 224 -13.84 -9.93 12.39
C GLY A 224 -14.93 -9.55 11.39
N LEU A 225 -14.94 -8.30 10.93
CA LEU A 225 -15.90 -7.83 9.91
C LEU A 225 -15.69 -8.50 8.55
N TYR A 226 -14.43 -8.74 8.16
CA TYR A 226 -14.14 -9.47 6.94
C TYR A 226 -14.60 -10.94 7.01
N LEU A 227 -14.44 -11.60 8.16
CA LEU A 227 -14.94 -12.96 8.39
C LEU A 227 -16.48 -13.02 8.37
N VAL A 228 -17.15 -12.00 8.92
CA VAL A 228 -18.61 -11.86 8.80
C VAL A 228 -19.01 -11.73 7.33
N TRP A 229 -18.30 -10.91 6.55
CA TRP A 229 -18.56 -10.79 5.12
C TRP A 229 -18.37 -12.11 4.36
N LEU A 230 -17.29 -12.85 4.65
CA LEU A 230 -17.04 -14.17 4.06
C LEU A 230 -18.14 -15.18 4.36
N SER A 231 -18.67 -15.19 5.60
CA SER A 231 -19.71 -16.14 5.98
C SER A 231 -21.06 -15.89 5.29
N GLN A 232 -21.32 -14.65 4.87
CA GLN A 232 -22.55 -14.29 4.16
C GLN A 232 -22.47 -14.59 2.66
N TYR A 233 -21.32 -14.36 2.03
CA TYR A 233 -21.23 -14.34 0.57
C TYR A 233 -20.48 -15.51 -0.06
N ASP A 234 -19.63 -16.21 0.71
CA ASP A 234 -18.76 -17.30 0.26
C ASP A 234 -18.20 -17.15 -1.17
N PRO A 235 -17.45 -16.06 -1.44
CA PRO A 235 -17.01 -15.70 -2.80
C PRO A 235 -16.05 -16.70 -3.43
N PHE A 236 -15.49 -17.63 -2.65
CA PHE A 236 -14.40 -18.50 -3.06
C PHE A 236 -14.82 -19.95 -3.34
N ARG A 237 -16.11 -20.28 -3.18
CA ARG A 237 -16.68 -21.64 -3.15
C ARG A 237 -16.42 -22.55 -4.36
N ALA A 238 -15.81 -22.07 -5.45
CA ALA A 238 -15.67 -22.80 -6.72
C ALA A 238 -14.30 -22.68 -7.42
N ARG A 239 -13.24 -22.15 -6.78
CA ARG A 239 -12.00 -21.80 -7.48
C ARG A 239 -10.71 -22.12 -6.73
N PHE A 240 -10.41 -23.40 -6.52
CA PHE A 240 -9.08 -23.82 -6.06
C PHE A 240 -8.32 -24.51 -7.19
N GLY A 241 -7.16 -23.97 -7.55
CA GLY A 241 -6.23 -24.58 -8.50
C GLY A 241 -5.37 -25.69 -7.88
N THR A 242 -4.58 -26.37 -8.72
CA THR A 242 -3.55 -27.33 -8.29
C THR A 242 -2.42 -26.64 -7.52
N TYR A 243 -2.14 -27.09 -6.29
CA TYR A 243 -1.16 -26.47 -5.39
C TYR A 243 0.30 -26.50 -5.88
N GLY A 244 0.66 -27.42 -6.79
CA GLY A 244 2.04 -27.66 -7.22
C GLY A 244 2.67 -26.54 -8.04
N SER A 245 1.87 -25.69 -8.69
CA SER A 245 2.34 -24.59 -9.55
C SER A 245 2.55 -23.27 -8.79
N VAL A 246 2.19 -23.19 -7.50
CA VAL A 246 2.24 -21.95 -6.71
C VAL A 246 3.64 -21.34 -6.66
N PRO A 247 4.73 -22.07 -6.35
CA PRO A 247 6.07 -21.47 -6.29
C PRO A 247 6.54 -20.90 -7.63
N GLN A 248 6.29 -21.62 -8.73
CA GLN A 248 6.64 -21.18 -10.08
C GLN A 248 5.85 -19.92 -10.46
N PHE A 249 4.56 -19.88 -10.13
CA PHE A 249 3.74 -18.70 -10.37
C PHE A 249 4.21 -17.48 -9.59
N VAL A 250 4.50 -17.64 -8.29
CA VAL A 250 5.04 -16.55 -7.47
C VAL A 250 6.35 -16.02 -8.07
N TRP A 251 7.22 -16.93 -8.55
CA TRP A 251 8.47 -16.57 -9.22
C TRP A 251 8.23 -15.78 -10.52
N ASP A 252 7.32 -16.25 -11.37
CA ASP A 252 6.99 -15.60 -12.65
C ASP A 252 6.34 -14.22 -12.45
N GLN A 253 5.46 -14.08 -11.46
CA GLN A 253 4.84 -12.80 -11.11
C GLN A 253 5.84 -11.80 -10.53
N LEU A 254 6.76 -12.25 -9.67
CA LEU A 254 7.85 -11.42 -9.14
C LEU A 254 8.75 -10.94 -10.28
N GLY A 255 9.18 -11.85 -11.17
CA GLY A 255 9.96 -11.52 -12.35
C GLY A 255 9.26 -10.49 -13.24
N SER A 256 7.97 -10.67 -13.49
CA SER A 256 7.16 -9.75 -14.29
C SER A 256 7.04 -8.37 -13.64
N ALA A 257 6.85 -8.29 -12.31
CA ALA A 257 6.78 -7.03 -11.59
C ALA A 257 8.11 -6.26 -11.66
N ILE A 258 9.24 -6.95 -11.53
CA ILE A 258 10.57 -6.36 -11.67
C ILE A 258 10.81 -5.88 -13.12
N ALA A 259 10.43 -6.69 -14.11
CA ALA A 259 10.53 -6.31 -15.51
C ALA A 259 9.73 -5.04 -15.82
N ALA A 260 8.53 -4.96 -15.27
CA ALA A 260 7.63 -3.83 -15.42
C ALA A 260 8.24 -2.53 -14.86
N LEU A 261 8.93 -2.60 -13.72
CA LEU A 261 9.68 -1.46 -13.15
C LEU A 261 10.83 -0.98 -14.04
N ALA A 262 11.43 -1.88 -14.83
CA ALA A 262 12.47 -1.57 -15.80
C ALA A 262 11.90 -1.18 -17.19
N GLY A 263 10.57 -1.09 -17.34
CA GLY A 263 9.91 -0.68 -18.57
C GLY A 263 9.72 -1.79 -19.62
N PHE A 264 9.95 -3.06 -19.25
CA PHE A 264 9.75 -4.19 -20.16
C PHE A 264 8.31 -4.68 -20.15
N ALA A 265 7.78 -5.00 -21.34
CA ALA A 265 6.48 -5.63 -21.49
C ALA A 265 6.53 -7.14 -21.15
N PHE A 266 5.38 -7.70 -20.76
CA PHE A 266 5.22 -9.07 -20.28
C PHE A 266 5.83 -10.14 -21.20
N SER A 267 5.86 -9.90 -22.53
CA SER A 267 6.33 -10.86 -23.54
C SER A 267 7.84 -10.86 -23.81
N SER A 268 8.61 -9.87 -23.32
CA SER A 268 10.02 -9.65 -23.71
C SER A 268 11.03 -9.70 -22.56
N ALA A 269 10.61 -10.20 -21.39
CA ALA A 269 11.20 -9.78 -20.12
C ALA A 269 12.10 -10.78 -19.36
N ARG A 270 12.37 -12.01 -19.84
CA ARG A 270 12.99 -13.02 -18.95
C ARG A 270 14.39 -12.66 -18.44
N MET A 271 15.31 -12.26 -19.31
CA MET A 271 16.71 -12.00 -18.92
C MET A 271 16.94 -10.66 -18.20
N PRO A 272 16.39 -9.53 -18.68
CA PRO A 272 16.52 -8.25 -17.97
C PRO A 272 15.84 -8.26 -16.58
N ALA A 273 14.72 -8.95 -16.43
CA ALA A 273 14.04 -9.11 -15.15
C ALA A 273 14.85 -9.89 -14.12
N LEU A 274 15.57 -10.94 -14.56
CA LEU A 274 16.46 -11.72 -13.70
C LEU A 274 17.62 -10.87 -13.18
N VAL A 275 18.22 -10.03 -14.04
CA VAL A 275 19.33 -9.15 -13.65
C VAL A 275 18.86 -8.06 -12.69
N ALA A 276 17.76 -7.37 -13.02
CA ALA A 276 17.17 -6.35 -12.14
C ALA A 276 16.66 -6.95 -10.81
N GLY A 277 16.15 -8.17 -10.85
CA GLY A 277 15.66 -8.90 -9.68
C GLY A 277 16.77 -9.34 -8.76
N ALA A 278 17.86 -9.87 -9.34
CA ALA A 278 19.07 -10.20 -8.61
C ALA A 278 19.71 -8.95 -7.97
N ALA A 279 19.72 -7.82 -8.68
CA ALA A 279 20.21 -6.55 -8.14
C ALA A 279 19.34 -6.04 -6.97
N LEU A 280 18.01 -6.10 -7.10
CA LEU A 280 17.09 -5.73 -6.01
C LEU A 280 17.23 -6.66 -4.81
N ALA A 281 17.30 -7.97 -5.03
CA ALA A 281 17.50 -8.97 -3.99
C ALA A 281 18.84 -8.77 -3.26
N LEU A 282 19.91 -8.46 -4.00
CA LEU A 282 21.22 -8.13 -3.43
C LEU A 282 21.17 -6.84 -2.60
N LEU A 283 20.51 -5.80 -3.07
CA LEU A 283 20.34 -4.54 -2.34
C LEU A 283 19.55 -4.76 -1.03
N VAL A 284 18.48 -5.55 -1.07
CA VAL A 284 17.71 -5.94 0.13
C VAL A 284 18.56 -6.76 1.10
N ALA A 285 19.32 -7.73 0.59
CA ALA A 285 20.22 -8.55 1.40
C ALA A 285 21.33 -7.70 2.06
N VAL A 286 21.95 -6.79 1.32
CA VAL A 286 22.98 -5.87 1.86
C VAL A 286 22.40 -4.92 2.89
N ALA A 287 21.20 -4.37 2.65
CA ALA A 287 20.52 -3.51 3.62
C ALA A 287 20.16 -4.28 4.91
N PHE A 288 19.78 -5.55 4.79
CA PHE A 288 19.50 -6.44 5.92
C PHE A 288 20.76 -6.78 6.73
N ILE A 289 21.84 -7.18 6.05
CA ILE A 289 23.13 -7.51 6.69
C ILE A 289 23.71 -6.30 7.44
N ARG A 290 23.55 -5.10 6.88
CA ARG A 290 24.00 -3.85 7.52
C ARG A 290 23.12 -3.36 8.67
N GLY A 291 22.05 -4.09 9.00
CA GLY A 291 21.11 -3.68 10.06
C GLY A 291 20.35 -2.39 9.73
N ALA A 292 20.33 -1.97 8.47
CA ALA A 292 19.69 -0.72 8.04
C ALA A 292 18.16 -0.83 7.99
N VAL A 293 17.60 -2.04 8.14
CA VAL A 293 16.16 -2.33 8.09
C VAL A 293 15.76 -3.14 9.32
N ASP A 294 14.71 -2.70 10.01
CA ASP A 294 14.09 -3.44 11.11
C ASP A 294 13.62 -4.84 10.64
N ARG A 295 14.04 -5.89 11.36
CA ARG A 295 13.75 -7.28 10.97
C ARG A 295 12.26 -7.58 10.91
N GLY A 296 11.48 -7.03 11.85
CA GLY A 296 10.02 -7.18 11.86
C GLY A 296 9.37 -6.49 10.67
N ARG A 297 9.86 -5.31 10.30
CA ARG A 297 9.40 -4.60 9.09
C ARG A 297 9.68 -5.38 7.82
N MET A 298 10.89 -5.91 7.67
CA MET A 298 11.24 -6.67 6.48
C MET A 298 10.40 -7.95 6.39
N ALA A 299 10.26 -8.67 7.50
CA ALA A 299 9.39 -9.85 7.57
C ALA A 299 7.95 -9.50 7.18
N ALA A 300 7.41 -8.39 7.66
CA ALA A 300 6.06 -7.93 7.31
C ALA A 300 5.90 -7.66 5.80
N ILE A 301 6.83 -6.96 5.16
CA ILE A 301 6.79 -6.67 3.71
C ILE A 301 6.88 -7.96 2.90
N VAL A 302 7.79 -8.87 3.27
CA VAL A 302 7.93 -10.17 2.61
C VAL A 302 6.65 -10.99 2.77
N THR A 303 6.05 -11.01 3.98
CA THR A 303 4.77 -11.66 4.22
C THR A 303 3.65 -11.06 3.38
N MET A 304 3.57 -9.73 3.23
CA MET A 304 2.58 -9.09 2.36
C MET A 304 2.73 -9.56 0.90
N ALA A 305 3.96 -9.58 0.36
CA ALA A 305 4.22 -10.00 -1.01
C ALA A 305 3.89 -11.49 -1.23
N LEU A 306 4.34 -12.37 -0.32
CA LEU A 306 4.08 -13.80 -0.39
C LEU A 306 2.59 -14.12 -0.21
N ALA A 307 1.90 -13.44 0.72
CA ALA A 307 0.47 -13.61 0.90
C ALA A 307 -0.31 -13.16 -0.34
N TYR A 308 0.10 -12.06 -1.00
CA TYR A 308 -0.53 -11.59 -2.23
C TYR A 308 -0.37 -12.60 -3.39
N TRP A 309 0.87 -12.92 -3.76
CA TRP A 309 1.10 -13.82 -4.89
C TRP A 309 0.68 -15.26 -4.59
N GLY A 310 0.82 -15.71 -3.35
CA GLY A 310 0.34 -17.01 -2.90
C GLY A 310 -1.18 -17.13 -2.99
N ALA A 311 -1.93 -16.11 -2.52
CA ALA A 311 -3.38 -16.10 -2.67
C ALA A 311 -3.78 -16.08 -4.15
N LEU A 312 -3.15 -15.23 -4.97
CA LEU A 312 -3.43 -15.16 -6.40
C LEU A 312 -3.18 -16.51 -7.12
N ALA A 313 -2.14 -17.24 -6.73
CA ALA A 313 -1.82 -18.55 -7.29
C ALA A 313 -2.85 -19.62 -6.92
N LEU A 314 -3.35 -19.59 -5.67
CA LEU A 314 -4.31 -20.58 -5.17
C LEU A 314 -5.68 -20.46 -5.85
N TYR A 315 -6.09 -19.23 -6.20
CA TYR A 315 -7.38 -18.95 -6.82
C TYR A 315 -7.37 -18.98 -8.35
N ARG A 316 -6.24 -19.32 -8.96
CA ARG A 316 -6.12 -19.46 -10.42
C ARG A 316 -6.57 -20.86 -10.85
N PRO A 317 -7.58 -20.99 -11.73
CA PRO A 317 -7.83 -22.26 -12.41
C PRO A 317 -6.66 -22.48 -13.39
N TRP A 318 -5.94 -23.59 -13.23
CA TRP A 318 -4.85 -24.00 -14.11
C TRP A 318 -5.37 -24.81 -15.28
#